data_AF-A0A849EHN5-F1
#
_entry.id   AF-A0A849EHN5-F1
#
_cell.length_a   1.000
_cell.length_b   1.000
_cell.length_c   1.000
_cell.angle_alpha   90.00
_cell.angle_beta   90.00
_cell.angle_gamma   90.00
#
_symmetry.space_group_name_H-M   'P 1'
#
loop_
_entity.id
_entity.type
_entity.pdbx_description
1 polymer ?
#
loop_
_entity_poly.entity_id
_entity_poly.type
_entity_poly.pdbx_seq_one_letter_code
_entity_poly.pdbx_strand_id
1 'polypeptide(L)'
;MKKIILGLLALGLTIPAFAQDVKVVELSEVIIRPMNFKYLNNTNAKDAAKTVKTLERAVASYDVTEADFYQDDFDFYTVSFYIPDGKIVAEYDNEGKIIRTIEKFKNVSLPDDVKTALLERFPNWTVTKDVYRVTYTENNGAKKIYKLMLKNGDKKMRVKVNDVGTFL
;
A
#
# COMPACT_ATOMS: atom_id res chain seq x y z
N MET A 1 57.28 -16.36 3.42
CA MET A 1 56.12 -16.24 2.51
C MET A 1 54.96 -17.16 2.88
N LYS A 2 55.14 -18.50 2.94
CA LYS A 2 54.06 -19.44 3.33
C LYS A 2 53.37 -19.13 4.68
N LYS A 3 54.13 -18.72 5.70
CA LYS A 3 53.58 -18.40 7.05
C LYS A 3 52.74 -17.11 7.08
N ILE A 4 53.03 -16.16 6.19
CA ILE A 4 52.29 -14.89 6.08
C ILE A 4 50.96 -15.13 5.35
N ILE A 5 50.98 -15.96 4.30
CA ILE A 5 49.78 -16.35 3.56
C ILE A 5 48.78 -17.09 4.47
N LEU A 6 49.28 -17.96 5.36
CA LEU A 6 48.43 -18.69 6.32
C LEU A 6 47.76 -17.75 7.35
N GLY A 7 48.48 -16.70 7.78
CA GLY A 7 47.92 -15.67 8.67
C GLY A 7 46.85 -14.80 7.99
N LEU A 8 47.07 -14.43 6.72
CA LEU A 8 46.08 -13.70 5.92
C LEU A 8 44.81 -14.52 5.66
N LEU A 9 44.94 -15.84 5.47
CA LEU A 9 43.81 -16.75 5.31
C LEU A 9 42.96 -16.82 6.59
N ALA A 10 43.60 -16.85 7.76
CA ALA A 10 42.92 -16.88 9.05
C ALA A 10 42.13 -15.58 9.33
N LEU A 11 42.66 -14.42 8.92
CA LEU A 11 41.98 -13.12 9.05
C LEU A 11 40.76 -12.98 8.11
N GLY A 12 40.81 -13.58 6.92
CA GLY A 12 39.68 -13.55 5.97
C GLY A 12 38.48 -14.40 6.42
N LEU A 13 38.72 -15.45 7.21
CA LEU A 13 37.69 -16.39 7.67
C LEU A 13 36.86 -15.86 8.86
N THR A 14 37.35 -14.87 9.62
CA THR A 14 36.62 -14.33 10.79
C THR A 14 35.66 -13.19 10.43
N ILE A 15 35.79 -12.57 9.25
CA ILE A 15 34.94 -11.47 8.78
C ILE A 15 33.45 -11.88 8.62
N PRO A 16 33.09 -13.05 8.05
CA PRO A 16 31.68 -13.42 7.90
C PRO A 16 30.97 -13.75 9.23
N ALA A 17 31.68 -13.96 10.34
CA ALA A 17 31.07 -14.28 11.63
C ALA A 17 30.23 -13.13 12.21
N PHE A 18 30.50 -11.88 11.81
CA PHE A 18 29.74 -10.70 12.22
C PHE A 18 28.63 -10.29 11.22
N ALA A 19 28.48 -11.02 10.11
CA ALA A 19 27.46 -10.74 9.10
C ALA A 19 26.13 -11.49 9.35
N GLN A 20 26.04 -12.30 10.41
CA GLN A 20 24.91 -13.19 10.69
C GLN A 20 23.87 -12.61 11.68
N ASP A 21 23.91 -11.31 11.98
CA ASP A 21 22.79 -10.65 12.68
C ASP A 21 21.63 -10.38 11.71
N VAL A 22 21.06 -11.45 11.15
CA VAL A 22 19.75 -11.37 10.52
C VAL A 22 18.74 -11.26 11.65
N LYS A 23 18.38 -10.02 12.03
CA LYS A 23 17.17 -9.79 12.81
C LYS A 23 16.00 -10.36 12.01
N VAL A 24 15.62 -11.60 12.31
CA VAL A 24 14.35 -12.18 11.90
C VAL A 24 13.31 -11.40 12.68
N VAL A 25 12.85 -10.28 12.11
CA VAL A 25 11.68 -9.59 12.62
C VAL A 25 10.52 -10.55 12.35
N GLU A 26 10.10 -11.28 13.38
CA GLU A 26 8.76 -11.89 13.38
C GLU A 26 7.79 -10.75 13.10
N LEU A 27 7.18 -10.79 11.91
CA LEU A 27 6.07 -9.91 11.60
C LEU A 27 5.01 -10.24 12.64
N SER A 28 4.74 -9.30 13.55
CA SER A 28 3.64 -9.41 14.51
C SER A 28 2.43 -9.91 13.75
N GLU A 29 1.84 -11.02 14.20
CA GLU A 29 0.69 -11.60 13.52
C GLU A 29 -0.41 -10.55 13.48
N VAL A 30 -0.71 -10.08 12.27
CA VAL A 30 -1.74 -9.07 12.05
C VAL A 30 -3.07 -9.80 12.21
N ILE A 31 -3.67 -9.72 13.41
CA ILE A 31 -5.00 -10.24 13.66
C ILE A 31 -5.96 -9.40 12.80
N ILE A 32 -6.44 -9.98 11.69
CA ILE A 32 -7.43 -9.32 10.86
C ILE A 32 -8.78 -9.51 11.56
N ARG A 33 -9.39 -8.40 11.96
CA ARG A 33 -10.73 -8.44 12.58
C ARG A 33 -11.74 -8.97 11.57
N PRO A 34 -12.53 -10.00 11.89
CA PRO A 34 -13.51 -10.57 10.98
C PRO A 34 -14.48 -9.52 10.41
N MET A 35 -14.85 -8.52 11.22
CA MET A 35 -15.78 -7.45 10.84
C MET A 35 -15.29 -6.59 9.65
N ASN A 36 -13.97 -6.45 9.46
CA ASN A 36 -13.38 -5.62 8.41
C ASN A 36 -13.00 -6.42 7.14
N PHE A 37 -13.40 -7.69 7.06
CA PHE A 37 -13.16 -8.53 5.87
C PHE A 37 -13.85 -7.97 4.62
N LYS A 38 -15.04 -7.38 4.77
CA LYS A 38 -15.78 -6.75 3.66
C LYS A 38 -14.97 -5.63 3.01
N TYR A 39 -14.32 -4.79 3.82
CA TYR A 39 -13.41 -3.74 3.33
C TYR A 39 -12.25 -4.34 2.52
N LEU A 40 -11.48 -5.26 3.12
CA LEU A 40 -10.31 -5.88 2.48
C LEU A 40 -10.65 -6.64 1.19
N ASN A 41 -11.82 -7.27 1.13
CA ASN A 41 -12.27 -7.97 -0.07
C ASN A 41 -12.63 -6.99 -1.19
N ASN A 42 -13.28 -5.87 -0.86
CA ASN A 42 -13.68 -4.87 -1.84
C ASN A 42 -12.48 -4.07 -2.38
N THR A 43 -11.51 -3.71 -1.55
CA THR A 43 -10.29 -3.05 -2.03
C THR A 43 -9.41 -3.99 -2.87
N ASN A 44 -9.73 -5.28 -2.91
CA ASN A 44 -8.92 -6.34 -3.50
C ASN A 44 -7.45 -6.24 -3.05
N ALA A 45 -7.24 -6.15 -1.73
CA ALA A 45 -5.92 -6.02 -1.12
C ALA A 45 -4.94 -7.15 -1.54
N LYS A 46 -5.45 -8.26 -2.09
CA LYS A 46 -4.63 -9.40 -2.53
C LYS A 46 -3.73 -9.03 -3.72
N ASP A 47 -4.28 -8.31 -4.70
CA ASP A 47 -3.62 -7.98 -5.98
C ASP A 47 -3.05 -6.55 -6.02
N ALA A 48 -3.25 -5.79 -4.94
CA ALA A 48 -2.71 -4.45 -4.79
C ALA A 48 -1.18 -4.47 -4.57
N ALA A 49 -0.53 -3.34 -4.89
CA ALA A 49 0.88 -3.14 -4.57
C ALA A 49 1.15 -3.38 -3.07
N LYS A 50 2.33 -3.94 -2.73
CA LYS A 50 2.69 -4.32 -1.35
C LYS A 50 2.43 -3.19 -0.34
N THR A 51 2.82 -1.97 -0.67
CA THR A 51 2.63 -0.78 0.18
C THR A 51 1.16 -0.48 0.48
N VAL A 52 0.29 -0.61 -0.53
CA VAL A 52 -1.17 -0.44 -0.39
C VAL A 52 -1.69 -1.51 0.54
N LYS A 53 -1.39 -2.78 0.24
CA LYS A 53 -1.82 -3.96 1.00
C LYS A 53 -1.41 -3.90 2.49
N THR A 54 -0.20 -3.43 2.78
CA THR A 54 0.27 -3.29 4.16
C THR A 54 -0.54 -2.25 4.92
N LEU A 55 -0.82 -1.09 4.29
CA LEU A 55 -1.57 -0.03 4.95
C LEU A 55 -3.06 -0.39 5.11
N GLU A 56 -3.70 -0.97 4.09
CA GLU A 56 -5.08 -1.45 4.15
C GLU A 56 -5.27 -2.51 5.26
N ARG A 57 -4.28 -3.40 5.44
CA ARG A 57 -4.31 -4.38 6.54
C ARG A 57 -4.16 -3.73 7.91
N ALA A 58 -3.28 -2.74 8.05
CA ALA A 58 -3.15 -2.01 9.30
C ALA A 58 -4.47 -1.31 9.68
N VAL A 59 -5.16 -0.72 8.70
CA VAL A 59 -6.49 -0.11 8.86
C VAL A 59 -7.53 -1.17 9.27
N ALA A 60 -7.55 -2.32 8.61
CA ALA A 60 -8.52 -3.39 8.91
C ALA A 60 -8.32 -4.05 10.29
N SER A 61 -7.09 -4.04 10.81
CA SER A 61 -6.73 -4.62 12.10
C SER A 61 -6.80 -3.63 13.26
N TYR A 62 -6.85 -2.32 12.99
CA TYR A 62 -6.96 -1.31 14.02
C TYR A 62 -8.25 -1.47 14.82
N ASP A 63 -8.12 -1.42 16.14
CA ASP A 63 -9.25 -1.43 17.06
C ASP A 63 -9.51 -0.02 17.57
N VAL A 64 -10.65 0.55 17.20
CA VAL A 64 -11.02 1.88 17.69
C VAL A 64 -11.67 1.80 19.07
N THR A 65 -12.21 0.64 19.48
CA THR A 65 -12.89 0.49 20.78
C THR A 65 -11.91 0.44 21.95
N GLU A 66 -10.65 0.14 21.66
CA GLU A 66 -9.54 0.09 22.64
C GLU A 66 -8.70 1.38 22.61
N ALA A 67 -9.11 2.40 21.86
CA ALA A 67 -8.37 3.65 21.76
C ALA A 67 -8.69 4.58 22.94
N ASP A 68 -7.70 5.32 23.43
CA ASP A 68 -7.86 6.26 24.56
C ASP A 68 -8.94 7.34 24.33
N PHE A 69 -9.26 7.63 23.07
CA PHE A 69 -10.27 8.61 22.67
C PHE A 69 -11.67 8.03 22.47
N TYR A 70 -11.85 6.72 22.70
CA TYR A 70 -13.14 6.04 22.52
C TYR A 70 -14.17 6.51 23.56
N GLN A 71 -15.37 6.86 23.10
CA GLN A 71 -16.54 7.22 23.92
C GLN A 71 -17.81 6.62 23.29
N ASP A 72 -18.58 5.86 24.05
CA ASP A 72 -19.71 5.06 23.52
C ASP A 72 -20.89 5.88 22.96
N ASP A 73 -20.82 7.21 23.01
CA ASP A 73 -21.80 8.17 22.50
C ASP A 73 -21.51 8.71 21.08
N PHE A 74 -20.36 8.39 20.49
CA PHE A 74 -20.05 8.79 19.11
C PHE A 74 -20.60 7.81 18.07
N ASP A 75 -21.26 8.36 17.04
CA ASP A 75 -21.77 7.59 15.89
C ASP A 75 -20.65 6.94 15.06
N PHE A 76 -19.52 7.65 14.93
CA PHE A 76 -18.36 7.16 14.18
C PHE A 76 -17.06 7.83 14.61
N TYR A 77 -15.95 7.17 14.28
CA TYR A 77 -14.60 7.59 14.58
C TYR A 77 -13.78 7.73 13.31
N THR A 78 -13.12 8.88 13.15
CA THR A 78 -12.23 9.11 12.01
C THR A 78 -10.78 8.91 12.41
N VAL A 79 -10.12 7.91 11.84
CA VAL A 79 -8.71 7.60 12.09
C VAL A 79 -7.91 7.74 10.81
N SER A 80 -6.74 8.36 10.89
CA SER A 80 -5.88 8.58 9.74
C SER A 80 -4.55 7.83 9.87
N PHE A 81 -4.24 7.04 8.85
CA PHE A 81 -3.02 6.23 8.75
C PHE A 81 -2.13 6.81 7.65
N TYR A 82 -0.84 6.95 7.92
CA TYR A 82 0.11 7.62 7.03
C TYR A 82 1.41 6.84 6.91
N ILE A 83 1.93 6.82 5.69
CA ILE A 83 3.29 6.44 5.32
C ILE A 83 3.80 7.48 4.30
N PRO A 84 5.11 7.56 3.99
CA PRO A 84 5.63 8.60 3.10
C PRO A 84 4.87 8.75 1.76
N ASP A 85 4.47 7.61 1.17
CA ASP A 85 3.82 7.56 -0.13
C ASP A 85 2.32 7.18 -0.08
N GLY A 86 1.71 7.19 1.10
CA GLY A 86 0.36 6.66 1.29
C GLY A 86 -0.39 7.28 2.47
N LYS A 87 -1.69 7.48 2.31
CA LYS A 87 -2.60 7.92 3.37
C LYS A 87 -3.92 7.19 3.24
N ILE A 88 -4.45 6.67 4.34
CA ILE A 88 -5.83 6.20 4.46
C ILE A 88 -6.51 7.00 5.57
N VAL A 89 -7.69 7.54 5.29
CA VAL A 89 -8.61 8.05 6.30
C VAL A 89 -9.77 7.06 6.36
N ALA A 90 -9.98 6.46 7.52
CA ALA A 90 -11.03 5.49 7.76
C ALA A 90 -12.03 6.04 8.77
N GLU A 91 -13.31 5.86 8.47
CA GLU A 91 -14.40 6.05 9.41
C GLU A 91 -14.83 4.67 9.91
N TYR A 92 -14.81 4.49 11.24
CA TYR A 92 -15.27 3.30 11.94
C TYR A 92 -16.58 3.61 12.66
N ASP A 93 -17.54 2.70 12.69
CA ASP A 93 -18.68 2.81 13.59
C ASP A 93 -18.27 2.52 15.05
N ASN A 94 -19.23 2.64 15.97
CA ASN A 94 -19.03 2.37 17.40
C ASN A 94 -18.66 0.91 17.72
N GLU A 95 -18.85 -0.03 16.78
CA GLU A 95 -18.46 -1.44 16.92
C GLU A 95 -17.04 -1.70 16.36
N GLY A 96 -16.38 -0.68 15.81
CA GLY A 96 -15.04 -0.79 15.22
C GLY A 96 -15.02 -1.33 13.79
N LYS A 97 -16.16 -1.33 13.11
CA LYS A 97 -16.28 -1.74 11.72
C LYS A 97 -16.11 -0.55 10.79
N ILE A 98 -15.34 -0.75 9.72
CA ILE A 98 -15.08 0.29 8.72
C ILE A 98 -16.34 0.52 7.88
N ILE A 99 -16.88 1.74 7.96
CA ILE A 99 -18.04 2.17 7.16
C ILE A 99 -17.61 2.94 5.91
N ARG A 100 -16.45 3.59 5.94
CA ARG A 100 -15.92 4.38 4.82
C ARG A 100 -14.40 4.53 4.86
N THR A 101 -13.76 4.53 3.69
CA THR A 101 -12.36 4.96 3.57
C THR A 101 -12.15 5.93 2.40
N ILE A 102 -11.17 6.83 2.58
CA ILE A 102 -10.60 7.64 1.51
C ILE A 102 -9.09 7.41 1.52
N GLU A 103 -8.58 6.91 0.41
CA GLU A 103 -7.21 6.44 0.30
C GLU A 103 -6.49 7.15 -0.84
N LYS A 104 -5.21 7.43 -0.62
CA LYS A 104 -4.36 8.06 -1.61
C LYS A 104 -2.95 7.55 -1.48
N PHE A 105 -2.46 6.98 -2.57
CA PHE A 105 -1.08 6.53 -2.72
C PHE A 105 -0.41 7.21 -3.90
N LYS A 106 0.91 7.32 -3.84
CA LYS A 106 1.74 7.87 -4.92
C LYS A 106 2.66 6.78 -5.43
N ASN A 107 2.96 6.81 -6.73
CA ASN A 107 4.03 5.99 -7.31
C ASN A 107 3.84 4.48 -7.08
N VAL A 108 2.60 4.00 -7.16
CA VAL A 108 2.26 2.58 -7.01
C VAL A 108 2.36 1.85 -8.33
N SER A 109 2.73 0.57 -8.28
CA SER A 109 2.70 -0.29 -9.47
C SER A 109 1.28 -0.34 -10.03
N LEU A 110 1.15 -0.03 -11.32
CA LEU A 110 -0.12 -0.09 -12.04
C LEU A 110 -0.52 -1.56 -12.29
N PRO A 111 -1.83 -1.89 -12.26
CA PRO A 111 -2.34 -3.17 -12.75
C PRO A 111 -2.06 -3.34 -14.24
N ASP A 112 -2.03 -4.59 -14.69
CA ASP A 112 -1.72 -4.91 -16.08
C ASP A 112 -2.78 -4.39 -17.05
N ASP A 113 -4.06 -4.42 -16.67
CA ASP A 113 -5.15 -3.83 -17.48
C ASP A 113 -4.94 -2.32 -17.72
N VAL A 114 -4.48 -1.60 -16.70
CA VAL A 114 -4.17 -0.17 -16.80
C VAL A 114 -2.94 0.06 -17.68
N LYS A 115 -1.89 -0.76 -17.55
CA LYS A 115 -0.70 -0.69 -18.40
C LYS A 115 -1.06 -0.93 -19.87
N THR A 116 -1.82 -1.99 -20.15
CA THR A 116 -2.26 -2.35 -21.50
C THR A 116 -3.08 -1.23 -22.13
N ALA A 117 -4.08 -0.70 -21.42
CA ALA A 117 -4.91 0.40 -21.91
C ALA A 117 -4.09 1.67 -22.21
N LEU A 118 -3.04 1.96 -21.43
CA LEU A 118 -2.13 3.08 -21.69
C LEU A 118 -1.27 2.86 -22.93
N LEU A 119 -0.73 1.66 -23.11
CA LEU A 119 0.12 1.32 -24.26
C LEU A 119 -0.67 1.41 -25.57
N GLU A 120 -1.91 0.93 -25.57
CA GLU A 120 -2.80 0.97 -26.74
C GLU A 120 -3.21 2.41 -27.10
N ARG A 121 -3.61 3.20 -26.10
CA ARG A 121 -4.15 4.55 -26.34
C ARG A 121 -3.07 5.62 -26.51
N PHE A 122 -1.94 5.48 -25.82
CA PHE A 122 -0.87 6.47 -25.78
C PHE A 122 0.50 5.82 -26.06
N PRO A 123 0.70 5.26 -27.26
CA PRO A 123 1.98 4.64 -27.62
C PRO A 123 3.12 5.67 -27.52
N ASN A 124 4.28 5.24 -27.03
CA ASN A 124 5.48 6.06 -26.81
C ASN A 124 5.35 7.16 -25.73
N TRP A 125 4.28 7.17 -24.93
CA TRP A 125 4.18 8.04 -23.76
C TRP A 125 4.68 7.33 -22.51
N THR A 126 5.44 8.04 -21.68
CA THR A 126 5.96 7.53 -20.41
C THR A 126 5.13 8.06 -19.24
N VAL A 127 4.74 7.17 -18.31
CA VAL A 127 4.17 7.58 -17.03
C VAL A 127 5.27 8.15 -16.15
N THR A 128 5.17 9.42 -15.78
CA THR A 128 6.17 10.12 -14.96
C THR A 128 5.74 10.30 -13.50
N LYS A 129 4.44 10.17 -13.24
CA LYS A 129 3.85 10.25 -11.91
C LYS A 129 2.50 9.57 -11.91
N ASP A 130 2.20 8.83 -10.86
CA ASP A 130 0.86 8.32 -10.60
C ASP A 130 0.38 8.69 -9.20
N VAL A 131 -0.94 8.81 -9.11
CA VAL A 131 -1.66 8.91 -7.85
C VAL A 131 -2.80 7.91 -7.92
N TYR A 132 -2.70 6.87 -7.11
CA TYR A 132 -3.75 5.87 -6.92
C TYR A 132 -4.68 6.33 -5.82
N ARG A 133 -5.98 6.27 -6.08
CA ARG A 133 -7.03 6.62 -5.12
C ARG A 133 -8.01 5.47 -4.99
N VAL A 134 -8.32 5.12 -3.75
CA VAL A 134 -9.38 4.19 -3.40
C VAL A 134 -10.40 4.93 -2.56
N THR A 135 -11.67 4.71 -2.84
CA THR A 135 -12.74 5.10 -1.93
C THR A 135 -13.57 3.88 -1.64
N TYR A 136 -13.72 3.53 -0.37
CA TYR A 136 -14.61 2.47 0.08
C TYR A 136 -15.80 3.08 0.81
N THR A 137 -16.97 2.50 0.59
CA THR A 137 -18.12 2.66 1.49
C THR A 137 -18.75 1.31 1.69
N GLU A 138 -19.31 1.07 2.86
CA GLU A 138 -19.96 -0.21 3.16
C GLU A 138 -21.01 -0.60 2.10
N ASN A 139 -21.78 0.39 1.62
CA ASN A 139 -22.92 0.17 0.73
C ASN A 139 -22.51 0.06 -0.75
N ASN A 140 -21.47 0.75 -1.19
CA ASN A 140 -21.09 0.82 -2.62
C ASN A 140 -19.80 0.06 -2.95
N GLY A 141 -19.17 -0.57 -1.96
CA GLY A 141 -17.88 -1.24 -2.15
C GLY A 141 -16.75 -0.25 -2.42
N ALA A 142 -15.71 -0.73 -3.11
CA ALA A 142 -14.52 0.08 -3.42
C ALA A 142 -14.52 0.58 -4.87
N LYS A 143 -14.10 1.84 -5.04
CA LYS A 143 -13.83 2.45 -6.35
C LYS A 143 -12.37 2.86 -6.43
N LYS A 144 -11.72 2.47 -7.53
CA LYS A 144 -10.29 2.67 -7.77
C LYS A 144 -10.05 3.58 -8.95
N ILE A 145 -9.21 4.58 -8.77
CA ILE A 145 -8.85 5.53 -9.83
C ILE A 145 -7.35 5.78 -9.80
N TYR A 146 -6.74 5.63 -10.97
CA TYR A 146 -5.35 6.00 -11.26
C TYR A 146 -5.33 7.36 -11.96
N LYS A 147 -4.68 8.34 -11.36
CA LYS A 147 -4.43 9.65 -11.98
C LYS A 147 -2.98 9.69 -12.43
N LEU A 148 -2.75 9.73 -13.73
CA LEU A 148 -1.43 9.53 -14.32
C LEU A 148 -0.97 10.80 -15.04
N MET A 149 0.31 11.14 -14.88
CA MET A 149 0.98 12.17 -15.67
C MET A 149 1.82 11.51 -16.74
N LEU A 150 1.43 11.68 -18.00
CA LEU A 150 2.12 11.15 -19.16
C LEU A 150 3.05 12.22 -19.75
N LYS A 151 4.19 11.80 -20.27
CA LYS A 151 5.15 12.65 -20.98
C LYS A 151 5.57 12.00 -22.30
N ASN A 152 5.69 12.80 -23.36
CA ASN A 152 6.29 12.42 -24.63
C ASN A 152 7.06 13.63 -25.20
N GLY A 153 8.39 13.55 -25.20
CA GLY A 153 9.25 14.72 -25.40
C GLY A 153 8.91 15.83 -24.39
N ASP A 154 8.65 17.04 -24.88
CA ASP A 154 8.27 18.18 -24.02
C ASP A 154 6.78 18.25 -23.69
N LYS A 155 5.96 17.40 -24.33
CA LYS A 155 4.51 17.38 -24.09
C LYS A 155 4.20 16.61 -22.81
N LYS A 156 3.25 17.13 -22.02
CA LYS A 156 2.72 16.48 -20.83
C LYS A 156 1.20 16.48 -20.86
N MET A 157 0.60 15.40 -20.38
CA MET A 157 -0.85 15.34 -20.17
C MET A 157 -1.20 14.58 -18.90
N ARG A 158 -2.43 14.77 -18.41
CA ARG A 158 -2.99 14.01 -17.29
C ARG A 158 -4.14 13.18 -17.77
N VAL A 159 -4.14 11.90 -17.40
CA VAL A 159 -5.24 10.97 -17.70
C VAL A 159 -5.75 10.36 -16.40
N LYS A 160 -7.02 9.96 -16.40
CA LYS A 160 -7.61 9.17 -15.33
C LYS A 160 -8.05 7.85 -15.91
N VAL A 161 -7.76 6.77 -15.19
CA VAL A 161 -8.10 5.40 -15.58
C VAL A 161 -8.66 4.69 -14.35
N ASN A 162 -9.70 3.88 -14.51
CA ASN A 162 -10.13 2.96 -13.45
C ASN A 162 -9.21 1.73 -13.40
N ASP A 163 -9.51 0.78 -12.53
CA ASP A 163 -8.73 -0.45 -12.32
C ASP A 163 -8.84 -1.48 -13.45
N VAL A 164 -9.83 -1.36 -14.33
CA VAL A 164 -10.03 -2.23 -15.50
C VAL A 164 -9.60 -1.55 -16.81
N GLY A 165 -8.74 -0.52 -16.75
CA GLY A 165 -8.19 0.13 -17.94
C GLY A 165 -9.13 1.10 -18.68
N THR A 166 -10.32 1.40 -18.15
CA THR A 166 -11.25 2.37 -18.76
C THR A 166 -10.85 3.81 -18.39
N PHE A 167 -10.73 4.68 -19.39
CA PHE A 167 -10.41 6.10 -19.20
C PHE A 167 -11.65 6.92 -18.78
N LEU A 168 -11.45 7.89 -17.88
CA LEU A 168 -12.50 8.71 -17.25
C LEU A 168 -12.37 10.21 -17.55
#